data_AF-A0A9W5XID2-F1
#
_entry.id   AF-A0A9W5XID2-F1
#
_cell.length_a   1.000
_cell.length_b   1.000
_cell.length_c   1.000
_cell.angle_alpha   90.00
_cell.angle_beta   90.00
_cell.angle_gamma   90.00
#
_symmetry.space_group_name_H-M   'P 1'
#
loop_
_entity.id
_entity.type
_entity.pdbx_description
1 polymer ?
#
loop_
_entity_poly.entity_id
_entity_poly.type
_entity_poly.pdbx_seq_one_letter_code
_entity_poly.pdbx_strand_id
1 'polypeptide(L)'
;MSDVRRATVDDARELVRLRSVMLGAMSGTPPEPGEWQHIALRTLRRQLPDPEADLAAYVVDAPGRPGTLAACAVGVVDLRLGGPADPSGRSGYVFNVATDPAYRRRGFSRACLGSLLDWFAERGVRTVDLKASAEGEPLYRELGFRPTSMAAMRRGGC
;
A
#
# COMPACT_ATOMS: atom_id res chain seq x y z
N MET A 1 -8.89 13.88 -15.00
CA MET A 1 -7.82 13.01 -14.46
C MET A 1 -7.70 13.31 -12.98
N SER A 2 -7.88 12.32 -12.12
CA SER A 2 -7.57 12.50 -10.71
C SER A 2 -6.06 12.44 -10.57
N ASP A 3 -5.46 13.53 -10.09
CA ASP A 3 -4.02 13.68 -10.02
C ASP A 3 -3.50 12.82 -8.87
N VAL A 4 -2.81 11.73 -9.21
CA VAL A 4 -2.16 10.87 -8.22
C VAL A 4 -0.88 11.58 -7.78
N ARG A 5 -0.66 11.67 -6.47
CA ARG A 5 0.54 12.31 -5.92
C ARG A 5 1.21 11.45 -4.88
N ARG A 6 2.51 11.67 -4.67
CA ARG A 6 3.22 11.11 -3.53
C ARG A 6 2.62 11.69 -2.25
N ALA A 7 2.40 10.84 -1.25
CA ALA A 7 1.91 11.26 0.04
C ALA A 7 2.98 12.05 0.79
N THR A 8 2.52 12.99 1.61
CA THR A 8 3.34 13.81 2.51
C THR A 8 3.01 13.46 3.96
N VAL A 9 3.77 14.01 4.91
CA VAL A 9 3.50 13.83 6.34
C VAL A 9 2.09 14.25 6.76
N ASP A 10 1.47 15.19 6.05
CA ASP A 10 0.12 15.69 6.34
C ASP A 10 -0.96 14.64 6.02
N ASP A 11 -0.67 13.73 5.09
CA ASP A 11 -1.57 12.64 4.71
C ASP A 11 -1.60 11.49 5.73
N ALA A 12 -0.70 11.49 6.71
CA ALA A 12 -0.47 10.35 7.59
C ALA A 12 -1.74 9.91 8.36
N ARG A 13 -2.60 10.86 8.76
CA ARG A 13 -3.86 10.54 9.43
C ARG A 13 -4.86 9.86 8.48
N GLU A 14 -4.96 10.36 7.25
CA GLU A 14 -5.86 9.80 6.24
C GLU A 14 -5.40 8.44 5.73
N LEU A 15 -4.08 8.21 5.65
CA LEU A 15 -3.52 6.88 5.37
C LEU A 15 -3.90 5.86 6.46
N VAL A 16 -3.92 6.26 7.73
CA VAL A 16 -4.38 5.39 8.84
C VAL A 16 -5.89 5.15 8.75
N ARG A 17 -6.70 6.16 8.41
CA ARG A 17 -8.14 5.99 8.18
C ARG A 17 -8.42 5.01 7.04
N LEU A 18 -7.76 5.18 5.89
CA LEU A 18 -7.88 4.29 4.75
C LEU A 18 -7.36 2.88 5.05
N ARG A 19 -6.36 2.74 5.93
CA ARG A 19 -5.92 1.44 6.43
C ARG A 19 -7.03 0.72 7.20
N SER A 20 -7.84 1.41 8.00
CA SER A 20 -9.01 0.81 8.65
C SER A 20 -10.02 0.27 7.62
N VAL A 21 -10.23 1.00 6.51
CA VAL A 21 -11.11 0.55 5.41
C VAL A 21 -10.57 -0.73 4.78
N MET A 22 -9.27 -0.77 4.48
CA MET A 22 -8.62 -1.95 3.89
C MET A 22 -8.67 -3.16 4.85
N LEU A 23 -8.35 -2.95 6.13
CA LEU A 23 -8.41 -4.01 7.13
C LEU A 23 -9.83 -4.55 7.26
N GLY A 24 -10.84 -3.69 7.32
CA GLY A 24 -12.24 -4.11 7.36
C GLY A 24 -12.69 -4.92 6.14
N ALA A 25 -12.19 -4.58 4.95
CA ALA A 25 -12.44 -5.37 3.74
C ALA A 25 -11.76 -6.76 3.76
N MET A 26 -10.69 -6.93 4.53
CA MET A 26 -10.02 -8.23 4.71
C MET A 26 -10.66 -9.09 5.81
N SER A 27 -11.07 -8.49 6.93
CA SER A 27 -11.63 -9.20 8.09
C SER A 27 -13.17 -9.28 8.11
N GLY A 28 -13.85 -8.58 7.20
CA GLY A 28 -15.31 -8.47 7.15
C GLY A 28 -15.92 -7.44 8.11
N THR A 29 -15.14 -6.94 9.08
CA THR A 29 -15.53 -5.85 9.99
C THR A 29 -14.36 -4.90 10.21
N PRO A 30 -14.58 -3.57 10.30
CA PRO A 30 -13.52 -2.62 10.64
C PRO A 30 -12.80 -3.00 11.94
N PRO A 31 -11.49 -2.77 12.04
CA PRO A 31 -10.76 -2.96 13.29
C PRO A 31 -11.24 -1.96 14.34
N GLU A 32 -11.30 -2.41 15.59
CA GLU A 32 -11.57 -1.52 16.72
C GLU A 32 -10.51 -0.40 16.83
N PRO A 33 -10.90 0.80 17.31
CA PRO A 33 -9.97 1.83 17.74
C PRO A 33 -8.98 1.31 18.79
N GLY A 34 -7.70 1.67 18.67
CA GLY A 34 -6.68 1.26 19.63
C GLY A 34 -5.31 1.87 19.41
N GLU A 35 -4.28 1.26 20.01
CA GLU A 35 -2.90 1.76 19.92
C GLU A 35 -2.31 1.65 18.50
N TRP A 36 -2.82 0.72 17.69
CA TRP A 36 -2.28 0.47 16.36
C TRP A 36 -2.39 1.69 15.44
N GLN A 37 -3.45 2.50 15.56
CA GLN A 37 -3.57 3.76 14.81
C GLN A 37 -2.46 4.74 15.19
N HIS A 38 -2.16 4.86 16.49
CA HIS A 38 -1.12 5.76 16.98
C HIS A 38 0.27 5.31 16.54
N ILE A 39 0.56 4.01 16.60
CA ILE A 39 1.83 3.42 16.16
C ILE A 39 2.01 3.56 14.64
N ALA A 40 0.95 3.29 13.86
CA ALA A 40 0.96 3.48 12.41
C ALA A 40 1.19 4.95 12.04
N LEU A 41 0.51 5.89 12.72
CA LEU A 41 0.69 7.31 12.52
C LEU A 41 2.14 7.75 12.82
N ARG A 42 2.73 7.26 13.91
CA ARG A 42 4.14 7.54 14.26
C ARG A 42 5.09 7.03 13.19
N THR A 43 4.86 5.82 12.68
CA THR A 43 5.66 5.22 11.61
C THR A 43 5.58 6.06 10.34
N LEU A 44 4.38 6.43 9.90
CA LEU A 44 4.18 7.26 8.70
C LEU A 44 4.82 8.64 8.86
N ARG A 45 4.68 9.28 10.02
CA ARG A 45 5.30 10.59 10.29
C ARG A 45 6.82 10.57 10.23
N ARG A 46 7.44 9.42 10.54
CA ARG A 46 8.88 9.23 10.43
C ARG A 46 9.31 8.96 8.99
N GLN A 47 8.60 8.08 8.29
CA GLN A 47 9.03 7.54 7.00
C GLN A 47 8.67 8.44 5.81
N LEU A 48 7.49 9.08 5.82
CA LEU A 48 7.01 9.88 4.68
C LEU A 48 7.89 11.09 4.31
N PRO A 49 8.46 11.87 5.25
CA PRO A 49 9.32 13.00 4.89
C PRO A 49 10.74 12.59 4.47
N ASP A 50 11.15 11.35 4.72
CA ASP A 50 12.51 10.87 4.42
C ASP A 50 12.59 10.39 2.95
N PRO A 51 13.40 11.05 2.09
CA PRO A 51 13.53 10.67 0.69
C PRO A 51 14.20 9.30 0.50
N GLU A 52 15.01 8.87 1.46
CA GLU A 52 15.74 7.60 1.42
C GLU A 52 14.95 6.45 2.04
N ALA A 53 13.82 6.74 2.68
CA ALA A 53 12.98 5.72 3.30
C ALA A 53 12.59 4.62 2.31
N ASP A 54 12.60 3.39 2.80
CA ASP A 54 12.12 2.24 2.05
C ASP A 54 10.60 2.16 1.98
N LEU A 55 9.86 3.12 2.56
CA LEU A 55 8.40 3.20 2.48
C LEU A 55 7.97 4.31 1.53
N ALA A 56 7.03 4.02 0.65
CA ALA A 56 6.34 5.02 -0.16
C ALA A 56 4.82 4.85 -0.09
N ALA A 57 4.13 5.98 -0.23
CA ALA A 57 2.69 6.03 -0.35
C ALA A 57 2.31 6.97 -1.50
N TYR A 58 1.32 6.54 -2.29
CA TYR A 58 0.70 7.33 -3.34
C TYR A 58 -0.79 7.46 -3.06
N VAL A 59 -1.32 8.66 -3.27
CA VAL A 59 -2.66 9.04 -2.84
C VAL A 59 -3.40 9.79 -3.94
N VAL A 60 -4.74 9.72 -3.86
CA VAL A 60 -5.65 10.57 -4.63
C VAL A 60 -6.49 11.35 -3.63
N ASP A 61 -6.46 12.68 -3.71
CA ASP A 61 -7.31 13.56 -2.90
C ASP A 61 -8.79 13.34 -3.23
N ALA A 62 -9.64 13.47 -2.20
CA ALA A 62 -11.07 13.41 -2.36
C ALA A 62 -11.59 14.68 -3.05
N PRO A 63 -12.25 14.57 -4.21
CA PRO A 63 -12.80 15.73 -4.91
C PRO A 63 -13.76 16.52 -4.01
N GLY A 64 -13.52 17.83 -3.90
CA GLY A 64 -14.35 18.75 -3.12
C GLY A 64 -14.21 18.62 -1.59
N ARG A 65 -13.22 17.86 -1.09
CA ARG A 65 -12.96 17.70 0.36
C ARG A 65 -11.46 17.87 0.66
N PRO A 66 -11.00 19.12 0.83
CA PRO A 66 -9.60 19.40 1.17
C PRO A 66 -9.13 18.59 2.39
N GLY A 67 -7.92 18.02 2.31
CA GLY A 67 -7.32 17.24 3.39
C GLY A 67 -7.93 15.84 3.60
N THR A 68 -8.84 15.40 2.73
CA THR A 68 -9.41 14.04 2.75
C THR A 68 -8.89 13.23 1.57
N LEU A 69 -8.56 11.96 1.77
CA LEU A 69 -8.10 11.07 0.71
C LEU A 69 -9.21 10.16 0.19
N ALA A 70 -9.33 10.05 -1.14
CA ALA A 70 -10.22 9.10 -1.79
C ALA A 70 -9.60 7.71 -1.91
N ALA A 71 -8.28 7.62 -2.12
CA ALA A 71 -7.58 6.34 -2.27
C ALA A 71 -6.10 6.44 -1.89
N CYS A 72 -5.51 5.29 -1.58
CA CYS A 72 -4.07 5.17 -1.40
C CYS A 72 -3.54 3.80 -1.86
N ALA A 73 -2.25 3.77 -2.17
CA ALA A 73 -1.42 2.58 -2.19
C ALA A 73 -0.16 2.85 -1.34
N VAL A 74 0.18 1.94 -0.43
CA VAL A 74 1.39 2.02 0.42
C VAL A 74 2.16 0.71 0.33
N GLY A 75 3.47 0.83 0.16
CA GLY A 75 4.37 -0.31 0.10
C GLY A 75 5.73 0.01 0.70
N VAL A 76 6.53 -1.05 0.89
CA VAL A 76 7.91 -0.99 1.36
C VAL A 76 8.85 -1.75 0.44
N VAL A 77 10.10 -1.34 0.37
CA VAL A 77 11.21 -2.13 -0.16
C VAL A 77 11.81 -2.94 0.99
N ASP A 78 11.74 -4.25 0.88
CA ASP A 78 12.43 -5.18 1.76
C ASP A 78 13.77 -5.58 1.13
N LEU A 79 14.81 -5.67 1.96
CA LEU A 79 16.09 -6.25 1.57
C LEU A 79 16.15 -7.71 2.02
N ARG A 80 16.22 -8.62 1.06
CA ARG A 80 16.46 -10.06 1.25
C ARG A 80 17.86 -10.41 0.76
N LEU A 81 18.26 -11.66 0.95
CA LEU A 81 19.46 -12.17 0.30
C LEU A 81 19.22 -12.31 -1.20
N GLY A 82 20.18 -11.85 -2.00
CA GLY A 82 20.17 -12.05 -3.44
C GLY A 82 20.24 -13.53 -3.81
N GLY A 83 19.68 -13.86 -4.97
CA GLY A 83 19.76 -15.20 -5.56
C GLY A 83 20.15 -15.14 -7.04
N PRO A 84 20.32 -16.28 -7.71
CA PRO A 84 20.73 -16.33 -9.12
C PRO A 84 19.81 -15.53 -10.06
N ALA A 85 18.51 -15.48 -9.78
CA ALA A 85 17.53 -14.73 -10.57
C ALA A 85 17.44 -13.23 -10.20
N ASP A 86 17.85 -12.85 -8.98
CA ASP A 86 17.89 -11.47 -8.53
C ASP A 86 19.04 -11.27 -7.53
N PRO A 87 20.23 -10.87 -8.01
CA PRO A 87 21.38 -10.64 -7.14
C PRO A 87 21.20 -9.47 -6.15
N SER A 88 20.24 -8.57 -6.39
CA SER A 88 20.04 -7.40 -5.53
C SER A 88 19.37 -7.75 -4.20
N GLY A 89 18.53 -8.80 -4.20
CA GLY A 89 17.70 -9.18 -3.08
C GLY A 89 16.60 -8.16 -2.72
N ARG A 90 16.40 -7.10 -3.53
CA ARG A 90 15.38 -6.08 -3.26
C ARG A 90 14.00 -6.57 -3.70
N SER A 91 13.06 -6.61 -2.77
CA SER A 91 11.68 -7.00 -3.02
C SER A 91 10.73 -5.89 -2.58
N GLY A 92 9.72 -5.59 -3.38
CA GLY A 92 8.63 -4.72 -2.96
C GLY A 92 7.58 -5.52 -2.19
N TYR A 93 6.95 -4.89 -1.21
CA TYR A 93 5.76 -5.44 -0.56
C TYR A 93 4.68 -4.37 -0.45
N VAL A 94 3.53 -4.61 -1.05
CA VAL A 94 2.36 -3.73 -0.96
C VAL A 94 1.47 -4.21 0.18
N PHE A 95 1.20 -3.33 1.15
CA PHE A 95 0.50 -3.70 2.39
C PHE A 95 -0.71 -2.81 2.72
N ASN A 96 -0.99 -1.79 1.91
CA ASN A 96 -2.18 -0.96 2.09
C ASN A 96 -2.67 -0.39 0.75
N VAL A 97 -3.63 -1.05 0.12
CA VAL A 97 -4.37 -0.50 -1.02
C VAL A 97 -5.80 -0.29 -0.59
N ALA A 98 -6.29 0.93 -0.69
CA ALA A 98 -7.62 1.30 -0.24
C ALA A 98 -8.25 2.32 -1.18
N THR A 99 -9.56 2.22 -1.35
CA THR A 99 -10.39 3.30 -1.89
C THR A 99 -11.58 3.46 -0.97
N ASP A 100 -11.76 4.69 -0.50
CA ASP A 100 -12.91 5.06 0.31
C ASP A 100 -14.21 4.69 -0.44
N PRO A 101 -15.20 4.07 0.23
CA PRO A 101 -16.43 3.59 -0.41
C PRO A 101 -17.12 4.62 -1.29
N ALA A 102 -17.11 5.91 -0.92
CA ALA A 102 -17.75 6.98 -1.69
C ALA A 102 -17.08 7.25 -3.06
N TYR A 103 -15.87 6.76 -3.26
CA TYR A 103 -15.03 7.05 -4.42
C TYR A 103 -14.62 5.79 -5.21
N ARG A 104 -15.20 4.63 -4.91
CA ARG A 104 -14.93 3.37 -5.62
C ARG A 104 -15.36 3.42 -7.09
N ARG A 105 -14.81 2.48 -7.87
CA ARG A 105 -15.10 2.29 -9.31
C ARG A 105 -14.72 3.50 -10.20
N ARG A 106 -13.77 4.32 -9.75
CA ARG A 106 -13.23 5.48 -10.48
C ARG A 106 -11.78 5.31 -10.94
N GLY A 107 -11.20 4.13 -10.73
CA GLY A 107 -9.81 3.82 -11.12
C GLY A 107 -8.73 4.34 -10.16
N PHE A 108 -9.09 4.88 -8.99
CA PHE A 108 -8.11 5.52 -8.08
C PHE A 108 -7.11 4.54 -7.47
N SER A 109 -7.53 3.36 -7.02
CA SER A 109 -6.60 2.33 -6.53
C SER A 109 -5.62 1.87 -7.61
N ARG A 110 -6.08 1.75 -8.86
CA ARG A 110 -5.22 1.44 -10.03
C ARG A 110 -4.18 2.54 -10.24
N ALA A 111 -4.58 3.81 -10.19
CA ALA A 111 -3.66 4.94 -10.34
C ALA A 111 -2.60 4.96 -9.23
N CYS A 112 -3.01 4.88 -7.96
CA CYS A 112 -2.08 4.85 -6.83
C CYS A 112 -1.11 3.66 -6.90
N LEU A 113 -1.62 2.47 -7.24
CA LEU A 113 -0.80 1.28 -7.32
C LEU A 113 0.16 1.32 -8.51
N GLY A 114 -0.24 1.88 -9.65
CA GLY A 114 0.64 2.13 -10.79
C GLY A 114 1.85 2.98 -10.39
N SER A 115 1.61 4.15 -9.78
CA SER A 115 2.70 5.02 -9.32
C SER A 115 3.59 4.37 -8.25
N LEU A 116 3.03 3.52 -7.38
CA LEU A 116 3.83 2.76 -6.41
C LEU A 116 4.70 1.69 -7.08
N LEU A 117 4.21 1.03 -8.13
CA LEU A 117 4.98 0.07 -8.92
C LEU A 117 6.10 0.75 -9.71
N ASP A 118 5.85 1.93 -10.27
CA ASP A 118 6.87 2.74 -10.94
C ASP A 118 7.99 3.12 -9.95
N TRP A 119 7.61 3.56 -8.74
CA TRP A 119 8.57 3.85 -7.66
C TRP A 119 9.41 2.63 -7.25
N PHE A 120 8.81 1.43 -7.20
CA PHE A 120 9.56 0.21 -6.97
C PHE A 120 10.58 -0.06 -8.10
N ALA A 121 10.16 0.09 -9.36
CA ALA A 121 11.02 -0.11 -10.52
C ALA A 121 12.21 0.85 -10.52
N GLU A 122 11.99 2.13 -10.19
CA GLU A 122 13.04 3.14 -10.03
C GLU A 122 14.09 2.76 -8.98
N ARG A 123 13.70 1.98 -7.95
CA ARG A 123 14.61 1.48 -6.90
C ARG A 123 15.23 0.12 -7.24
N GLY A 124 15.03 -0.37 -8.46
CA GLY A 124 15.58 -1.65 -8.92
C GLY A 124 14.89 -2.87 -8.33
N VAL A 125 13.69 -2.72 -7.77
CA VAL A 125 12.87 -3.84 -7.32
C VAL A 125 12.35 -4.61 -8.53
N ARG A 126 12.54 -5.94 -8.52
CA ARG A 126 12.11 -6.82 -9.62
C ARG A 126 10.87 -7.63 -9.30
N THR A 127 10.63 -7.87 -8.01
CA THR A 127 9.51 -8.69 -7.53
C THR A 127 8.74 -7.90 -6.49
N VAL A 128 7.41 -7.89 -6.61
CA VAL A 128 6.51 -7.24 -5.66
C VAL A 128 5.49 -8.25 -5.17
N ASP A 129 5.44 -8.41 -3.86
CA ASP A 129 4.49 -9.30 -3.18
C ASP A 129 3.35 -8.49 -2.55
N LEU A 130 2.16 -9.08 -2.43
CA LEU A 130 1.04 -8.51 -1.68
C LEU A 130 0.11 -9.60 -1.15
N LYS A 131 -0.80 -9.21 -0.26
CA LYS A 131 -1.94 -10.05 0.14
C LYS A 131 -3.22 -9.48 -0.44
N ALA A 132 -3.85 -10.25 -1.32
CA ALA A 132 -5.08 -9.83 -1.97
C ALA A 132 -6.30 -10.07 -1.06
N SER A 133 -7.18 -9.08 -0.95
CA SER A 133 -8.57 -9.31 -0.57
C SER A 133 -9.35 -9.82 -1.79
N ALA A 134 -10.50 -10.47 -1.55
CA ALA A 134 -11.36 -10.94 -2.65
C ALA A 134 -11.80 -9.78 -3.57
N GLU A 135 -12.09 -8.59 -3.01
CA GLU A 135 -12.45 -7.39 -3.79
C GLU A 135 -11.26 -6.84 -4.61
N GLY A 136 -10.03 -6.94 -4.08
CA GLY A 136 -8.84 -6.39 -4.72
C GLY A 136 -8.20 -7.30 -5.77
N GLU A 137 -8.41 -8.62 -5.69
CA GLU A 137 -7.75 -9.60 -6.56
C GLU A 137 -7.88 -9.32 -8.07
N PRO A 138 -9.07 -8.96 -8.62
CA PRO A 138 -9.21 -8.69 -10.05
C PRO A 138 -8.27 -7.56 -10.53
N LEU A 139 -8.15 -6.49 -9.75
CA LEU A 139 -7.25 -5.37 -10.07
C LEU A 139 -5.78 -5.83 -10.08
N TYR A 140 -5.36 -6.62 -9.10
CA TYR A 140 -3.99 -7.10 -9.03
C TYR A 140 -3.66 -8.00 -10.23
N ARG A 141 -4.58 -8.88 -10.64
CA ARG A 141 -4.41 -9.71 -11.85
C ARG A 141 -4.29 -8.86 -13.12
N GLU A 142 -5.11 -7.83 -13.26
CA GLU A 142 -5.02 -6.87 -14.37
C GLU A 142 -3.69 -6.12 -14.42
N LEU A 143 -3.01 -5.97 -13.28
CA LEU A 143 -1.68 -5.36 -13.15
C LEU A 143 -0.54 -6.38 -13.20
N GLY A 144 -0.83 -7.64 -13.53
CA GLY A 144 0.18 -8.68 -13.75
C GLY A 144 0.56 -9.48 -12.50
N PHE A 145 -0.05 -9.23 -11.34
CA PHE A 145 0.14 -10.09 -10.17
C PHE A 145 -0.46 -11.48 -10.42
N ARG A 146 0.21 -12.50 -9.90
CA ARG A 146 -0.23 -13.90 -9.98
C ARG A 146 -0.07 -14.56 -8.61
N PRO A 147 -0.92 -15.54 -8.25
CA PRO A 147 -0.72 -16.33 -7.04
C PRO A 147 0.65 -17.00 -7.04
N THR A 148 1.30 -17.05 -5.89
CA THR A 148 2.56 -17.79 -5.72
C THR A 148 2.28 -19.30 -5.74
N SER A 149 3.20 -20.08 -6.30
CA SER A 149 3.11 -21.54 -6.33
C SER A 149 3.46 -22.19 -4.98
N MET A 150 4.18 -21.48 -4.11
CA MET A 150 4.55 -21.92 -2.77
C MET A 150 3.63 -21.29 -1.72
N ALA A 151 3.31 -22.07 -0.68
CA ALA A 151 2.49 -21.61 0.43
C ALA A 151 3.28 -20.64 1.33
N ALA A 152 2.68 -19.47 1.63
CA ALA A 152 3.19 -18.58 2.66
C ALA A 152 2.79 -19.10 4.05
N MET A 153 3.77 -19.32 4.92
CA MET A 153 3.53 -19.75 6.30
C MET A 153 3.73 -18.59 7.29
N ARG A 154 2.89 -18.51 8.32
CA ARG A 154 2.98 -17.51 9.39
C ARG A 154 2.95 -18.21 10.74
N ARG A 155 3.91 -17.89 11.60
CA ARG A 155 3.83 -18.18 13.05
C ARG A 155 3.35 -16.91 13.76
N GLY A 156 2.27 -17.01 14.53
CA GLY A 156 1.79 -15.92 15.38
C GLY A 156 2.46 -15.93 16.76
N GLY A 157 2.45 -14.78 17.44
CA GLY A 157 2.78 -14.68 18.87
C GLY A 157 4.22 -15.03 19.26
N CYS A 158 5.20 -14.62 18.44
CA CYS A 158 6.62 -14.67 18.82
C CYS A 158 7.05 -13.34 19.41
#